data_AF-A0A2S8Q388-F1
#
_entry.id   AF-A0A2S8Q388-F1
#
_cell.length_a   1.000
_cell.length_b   1.000
_cell.length_c   1.000
_cell.angle_alpha   90.00
_cell.angle_beta   90.00
_cell.angle_gamma   90.00
#
_symmetry.space_group_name_H-M   'P 1'
#
loop_
_entity.id
_entity.type
_entity.pdbx_description
1 polymer ?
#
loop_
_entity_poly.entity_id
_entity_poly.type
_entity_poly.pdbx_seq_one_letter_code
_entity_poly.pdbx_strand_id
1 'polypeptide(L)'
;MNYKEIKEVKGLPLLGSILDYKSDALSLFLNAARENGDICAIRMGPERIIFVNNPDWVAEILAKRIDFFVKSPSYRELELLLGQGMVTTEGEVWKKQRDNARHAFTISSLNTLIAPIKDIVTDFSHNTVLDGHQRDIFKDMLDLSMNIALKTLFGQSSSDISRYSVSIALENASDYVIKRLEAIIKLPPHIPTFSALKFRKEKSVLDRQVIEIIKNHDSHGGKDCLLNMILENETDHDEIKDQLLTFFFNVLRNNCIRSHLDILFHFSL
;
A
#
# COMPACT_ATOMS: atom_id res chain seq x y z
N MET A 1 7.79 -27.70 -19.13
CA MET A 1 6.57 -28.16 -18.43
C MET A 1 5.36 -27.56 -19.14
N ASN A 2 4.38 -28.35 -19.56
CA ASN A 2 3.18 -27.81 -20.17
C ASN A 2 2.28 -27.24 -19.06
N TYR A 3 1.79 -26.00 -19.18
CA TYR A 3 0.99 -25.35 -18.12
C TYR A 3 -0.30 -26.10 -17.76
N LYS A 4 -0.76 -26.99 -18.67
CA LYS A 4 -1.90 -27.89 -18.47
C LYS A 4 -1.62 -29.08 -17.56
N GLU A 5 -0.35 -29.39 -17.28
CA GLU A 5 0.07 -30.52 -16.43
C GLU A 5 0.27 -30.11 -14.96
N ILE A 6 0.18 -28.81 -14.64
CA ILE A 6 0.30 -28.31 -13.28
C ILE A 6 -0.91 -28.80 -12.46
N LYS A 7 -0.62 -29.54 -11.38
CA LYS A 7 -1.63 -30.04 -10.44
C LYS A 7 -2.46 -28.89 -9.88
N GLU A 8 -3.77 -29.06 -9.83
CA GLU A 8 -4.70 -28.09 -9.27
C GLU A 8 -5.08 -28.49 -7.84
N VAL A 9 -5.04 -27.50 -6.93
CA VAL A 9 -5.49 -27.66 -5.55
C VAL A 9 -6.98 -27.99 -5.55
N LYS A 10 -7.39 -28.96 -4.72
CA LYS A 10 -8.80 -29.33 -4.58
C LYS A 10 -9.59 -28.14 -4.04
N GLY A 11 -10.75 -27.87 -4.64
CA GLY A 11 -11.64 -26.78 -4.24
C GLY A 11 -13.06 -27.03 -4.70
N LEU A 12 -13.96 -26.10 -4.38
CA LEU A 12 -15.36 -26.20 -4.75
C LEU A 12 -15.56 -26.04 -6.27
N PRO A 13 -16.60 -26.67 -6.86
CA PRO A 13 -16.94 -26.45 -8.27
C PRO A 13 -17.18 -24.96 -8.54
N LEU A 14 -16.61 -24.45 -9.63
CA LEU A 14 -16.67 -23.05 -10.09
C LEU A 14 -16.04 -21.99 -9.18
N LEU A 15 -16.11 -22.13 -7.85
CA LEU A 15 -15.51 -21.20 -6.88
C LEU A 15 -14.03 -21.50 -6.60
N GLY A 16 -13.60 -22.75 -6.76
CA GLY A 16 -12.25 -23.18 -6.38
C GLY A 16 -12.01 -23.00 -4.88
N SER A 17 -10.92 -22.34 -4.52
CA SER A 17 -10.46 -22.15 -3.14
C SER A 17 -10.80 -20.76 -2.55
N ILE A 18 -11.80 -20.05 -3.11
CA ILE A 18 -12.19 -18.72 -2.62
C ILE A 18 -12.60 -18.74 -1.13
N LEU A 19 -13.36 -19.76 -0.71
CA LEU A 19 -13.80 -19.85 0.69
C LEU A 19 -12.62 -20.16 1.62
N ASP A 20 -11.74 -21.07 1.22
CA ASP A 20 -10.52 -21.40 1.97
C ASP A 20 -9.60 -20.19 2.09
N TYR A 21 -9.49 -19.39 1.03
CA TYR A 21 -8.72 -18.14 1.04
C TYR A 21 -9.30 -17.11 2.01
N LYS A 22 -10.63 -16.96 2.04
CA LYS A 22 -11.31 -16.00 2.94
C LYS A 22 -11.29 -16.42 4.40
N SER A 23 -11.32 -17.73 4.68
CA SER A 23 -11.26 -18.23 6.06
C SER A 23 -9.82 -18.24 6.59
N ASP A 24 -8.88 -18.77 5.82
CA ASP A 24 -7.48 -18.87 6.19
C ASP A 24 -6.58 -19.03 4.95
N ALA A 25 -6.22 -17.90 4.35
CA ALA A 25 -5.32 -17.85 3.19
C ALA A 25 -3.96 -18.52 3.46
N LEU A 26 -3.42 -18.39 4.69
CA LEU A 26 -2.11 -18.95 5.01
C LEU A 26 -2.16 -20.48 5.01
N SER A 27 -3.17 -21.05 5.65
CA SER A 27 -3.39 -22.50 5.64
C SER A 27 -3.62 -23.02 4.23
N LEU A 28 -4.36 -22.30 3.37
CA LEU A 28 -4.52 -22.67 1.96
C LEU A 28 -3.16 -22.80 1.26
N PHE A 29 -2.30 -21.78 1.35
CA PHE A 29 -0.99 -21.80 0.67
C PHE A 29 -0.04 -22.85 1.26
N LEU A 30 -0.02 -23.02 2.58
CA LEU A 30 0.81 -24.04 3.24
C LEU A 30 0.39 -25.45 2.84
N ASN A 31 -0.92 -25.73 2.79
CA ASN A 31 -1.43 -27.04 2.38
C ASN A 31 -1.22 -27.27 0.88
N ALA A 32 -1.39 -26.23 0.05
CA ALA A 32 -1.09 -26.29 -1.37
C ALA A 32 0.37 -26.73 -1.63
N ALA A 33 1.33 -26.10 -0.94
CA ALA A 33 2.74 -26.45 -1.01
C ALA A 33 3.01 -27.90 -0.55
N ARG A 34 2.44 -28.30 0.60
CA ARG A 34 2.65 -29.64 1.18
C ARG A 34 2.09 -30.76 0.32
N GLU A 35 0.91 -30.56 -0.26
CA GLU A 35 0.18 -31.64 -0.97
C GLU A 35 0.49 -31.70 -2.46
N ASN A 36 0.85 -30.56 -3.08
CA ASN A 36 1.00 -30.47 -4.54
C ASN A 36 2.45 -30.18 -4.96
N GLY A 37 3.33 -29.86 -3.99
CA GLY A 37 4.74 -29.57 -4.21
C GLY A 37 5.00 -28.09 -4.50
N ASP A 38 6.14 -27.82 -5.13
CA ASP A 38 6.68 -26.47 -5.32
C ASP A 38 5.95 -25.61 -6.37
N ILE A 39 5.08 -26.21 -7.17
CA ILE A 39 4.25 -25.52 -8.16
C ILE A 39 2.88 -26.17 -8.26
N CYS A 40 1.83 -25.37 -8.10
CA CYS A 40 0.46 -25.83 -8.28
C CYS A 40 -0.44 -24.71 -8.78
N ALA A 41 -1.60 -25.08 -9.33
CA ALA A 41 -2.64 -24.15 -9.68
C ALA A 41 -3.65 -24.03 -8.54
N ILE A 42 -4.03 -22.81 -8.20
CA ILE A 42 -5.12 -22.51 -7.29
C ILE A 42 -6.20 -21.81 -8.09
N ARG A 43 -7.39 -22.41 -8.12
CA ARG A 43 -8.53 -21.79 -8.78
C ARG A 43 -9.21 -20.80 -7.83
N MET A 44 -9.37 -19.57 -8.30
CA MET A 44 -10.11 -18.51 -7.59
C MET A 44 -11.25 -18.06 -8.50
N GLY A 45 -12.38 -18.77 -8.42
CA GLY A 45 -13.52 -18.51 -9.29
C GLY A 45 -13.16 -18.74 -10.77
N PRO A 46 -13.30 -17.71 -11.63
CA PRO A 46 -12.90 -17.82 -13.04
C PRO A 46 -11.38 -17.74 -13.25
N GLU A 47 -10.61 -17.25 -12.26
CA GLU A 47 -9.18 -17.06 -12.39
C GLU A 47 -8.41 -18.33 -11.97
N ARG A 48 -7.33 -18.64 -12.68
CA ARG A 48 -6.39 -19.73 -12.34
C ARG A 48 -5.05 -19.11 -11.97
N ILE A 49 -4.71 -19.17 -10.68
CA ILE A 49 -3.47 -18.62 -10.12
C ILE A 49 -2.42 -19.73 -10.08
N ILE A 50 -1.20 -19.45 -10.53
CA ILE A 50 -0.08 -20.38 -10.37
C ILE A 50 0.67 -19.99 -9.09
N PHE A 51 0.64 -20.88 -8.12
CA PHE A 51 1.39 -20.77 -6.88
C PHE A 51 2.77 -21.41 -7.08
N VAL A 52 3.81 -20.70 -6.64
CA VAL A 52 5.21 -21.09 -6.77
C VAL A 52 5.90 -20.93 -5.41
N ASN A 53 6.45 -22.02 -4.89
CA ASN A 53 7.10 -22.06 -3.57
C ASN A 53 8.60 -22.40 -3.64
N ASN A 54 9.10 -22.82 -4.82
CA ASN A 54 10.53 -23.08 -4.99
C ASN A 54 11.34 -21.76 -4.95
N PRO A 55 12.38 -21.64 -4.12
CA PRO A 55 13.14 -20.39 -3.97
C PRO A 55 13.84 -19.95 -5.26
N ASP A 56 14.33 -20.88 -6.08
CA ASP A 56 15.00 -20.54 -7.34
C ASP A 56 14.02 -19.97 -8.35
N TRP A 57 12.80 -20.53 -8.43
CA TRP A 57 11.74 -20.02 -9.30
C TRP A 57 11.17 -18.71 -8.79
N VAL A 58 11.00 -18.56 -7.48
CA VAL A 58 10.60 -17.28 -6.88
C VAL A 58 11.63 -16.19 -7.20
N ALA A 59 12.93 -16.48 -7.09
CA ALA A 59 14.00 -15.56 -7.46
C ALA A 59 14.00 -15.26 -8.97
N GLU A 60 13.73 -16.26 -9.81
CA GLU A 60 13.60 -16.07 -11.26
C GLU A 60 12.46 -15.11 -11.60
N ILE A 61 11.28 -15.29 -10.97
CA ILE A 61 10.08 -14.49 -11.20
C ILE A 61 10.24 -13.06 -10.64
N LEU A 62 10.67 -12.93 -9.38
CA LEU A 62 10.66 -11.65 -8.67
C LEU A 62 11.90 -10.79 -8.90
N ALA A 63 13.03 -11.37 -9.31
CA ALA A 63 14.30 -10.63 -9.42
C ALA A 63 14.94 -10.72 -10.81
N LYS A 64 14.99 -11.90 -11.44
CA LYS A 64 15.77 -12.10 -12.67
C LYS A 64 14.99 -11.80 -13.96
N ARG A 65 13.67 -11.99 -13.96
CA ARG A 65 12.81 -11.82 -15.16
C ARG A 65 11.65 -10.84 -14.93
N ILE A 66 11.91 -9.74 -14.25
CA ILE A 66 10.85 -8.77 -13.91
C ILE A 66 10.13 -8.20 -15.14
N ASP A 67 10.82 -8.04 -16.28
CA ASP A 67 10.21 -7.53 -17.51
C ASP A 67 9.32 -8.59 -18.22
N PHE A 68 9.38 -9.87 -17.83
CA PHE A 68 8.57 -10.93 -18.41
C PHE A 68 7.23 -11.11 -17.69
N PHE A 69 7.15 -10.74 -16.41
CA PHE A 69 5.96 -10.90 -15.58
C PHE A 69 5.30 -9.54 -15.36
N VAL A 70 4.06 -9.41 -15.82
CA VAL A 70 3.22 -8.23 -15.57
C VAL A 70 2.52 -8.34 -14.22
N LYS A 71 2.17 -7.21 -13.59
CA LYS A 71 1.36 -7.22 -12.38
C LYS A 71 -0.01 -7.80 -12.71
N SER A 72 -0.61 -8.42 -11.70
CA SER A 72 -1.95 -8.99 -11.85
C SER A 72 -2.93 -7.90 -12.30
N PRO A 73 -3.91 -8.21 -13.17
CA PRO A 73 -4.99 -7.27 -13.52
C PRO A 73 -5.72 -6.68 -12.31
N SER A 74 -5.64 -7.34 -11.15
CA SER A 74 -6.13 -6.81 -9.86
C SER A 74 -5.49 -5.47 -9.47
N TYR A 75 -4.26 -5.17 -9.89
CA TYR A 75 -3.62 -3.87 -9.66
C TYR A 75 -4.33 -2.72 -10.36
N ARG A 76 -5.13 -2.98 -11.40
CA ARG A 76 -5.99 -1.95 -12.03
C ARG A 76 -7.06 -1.43 -11.08
N GLU A 77 -7.46 -2.22 -10.08
CA GLU A 77 -8.40 -1.73 -9.06
C GLU A 77 -7.74 -0.70 -8.15
N LEU A 78 -6.42 -0.80 -7.92
CA LEU A 78 -5.64 0.19 -7.18
C LEU A 78 -5.50 1.50 -7.96
N GLU A 79 -5.52 1.48 -9.30
CA GLU A 79 -5.50 2.71 -10.12
C GLU A 79 -6.67 3.65 -9.79
N LEU A 80 -7.82 3.10 -9.39
CA LEU A 80 -8.97 3.92 -8.99
C LEU A 80 -8.62 4.86 -7.83
N LEU A 81 -7.75 4.41 -6.93
CA LEU A 81 -7.33 5.13 -5.73
C LEU A 81 -5.97 5.81 -5.86
N LEU A 82 -5.01 5.18 -6.53
CA LEU A 82 -3.63 5.64 -6.58
C LEU A 82 -3.28 6.37 -7.87
N GLY A 83 -4.18 6.32 -8.87
CA GLY A 83 -3.87 6.77 -10.23
C GLY A 83 -2.74 5.93 -10.85
N GLN A 84 -1.92 6.55 -11.70
CA GLN A 84 -0.78 5.93 -12.37
C GLN A 84 0.53 6.16 -11.59
N GLY A 85 0.54 5.79 -10.31
CA GLY A 85 1.74 5.80 -9.46
C GLY A 85 2.58 4.52 -9.55
N MET A 86 3.71 4.46 -8.83
CA MET A 86 4.65 3.32 -8.90
C MET A 86 4.02 1.95 -8.57
N VAL A 87 2.97 1.92 -7.75
CA VAL A 87 2.28 0.67 -7.40
C VAL A 87 1.46 0.13 -8.58
N THR A 88 0.95 1.01 -9.46
CA THR A 88 0.01 0.64 -10.52
C THR A 88 0.63 0.65 -11.93
N THR A 89 1.75 1.34 -12.13
CA THR A 89 2.45 1.40 -13.43
C THR A 89 3.40 0.22 -13.65
N GLU A 90 3.76 -0.05 -14.90
CA GLU A 90 4.69 -1.12 -15.30
C GLU A 90 5.66 -0.64 -16.39
N GLY A 91 6.66 -1.48 -16.70
CA GLY A 91 7.60 -1.25 -17.80
C GLY A 91 8.39 0.05 -17.64
N GLU A 92 8.56 0.77 -18.75
CA GLU A 92 9.35 2.01 -18.79
C GLU A 92 8.78 3.14 -17.94
N VAL A 93 7.44 3.23 -17.82
CA VAL A 93 6.79 4.23 -16.94
C VAL A 93 7.17 3.96 -15.49
N TRP A 94 7.08 2.71 -15.06
CA TRP A 94 7.49 2.33 -13.70
C TRP A 94 8.99 2.55 -13.46
N LYS A 95 9.86 2.22 -14.43
CA LYS A 95 11.30 2.45 -14.34
C LYS A 95 11.61 3.93 -14.15
N LYS A 96 11.05 4.81 -14.99
CA LYS A 96 11.17 6.27 -14.87
C LYS A 96 10.74 6.75 -13.48
N GLN A 97 9.53 6.40 -13.05
CA GLN A 97 8.99 6.82 -11.77
C GLN A 97 9.83 6.33 -10.58
N ARG A 98 10.31 5.09 -10.65
CA ARG A 98 11.16 4.49 -9.61
C ARG A 98 12.53 5.15 -9.56
N ASP A 99 13.16 5.43 -10.70
CA ASP A 99 14.44 6.11 -10.73
C ASP A 99 14.33 7.54 -10.20
N ASN A 100 13.27 8.28 -10.57
CA ASN A 100 12.97 9.59 -10.00
C ASN A 100 12.81 9.51 -8.47
N ALA A 101 12.03 8.55 -7.97
CA ALA A 101 11.82 8.38 -6.53
C ALA A 101 13.09 7.99 -5.77
N ARG A 102 14.00 7.21 -6.36
CA ARG A 102 15.23 6.74 -5.69
C ARG A 102 16.12 7.88 -5.18
N HIS A 103 16.12 9.02 -5.85
CA HIS A 103 16.88 10.20 -5.41
C HIS A 103 16.37 10.76 -4.07
N ALA A 104 15.08 10.62 -3.78
CA ALA A 104 14.52 11.01 -2.49
C ALA A 104 14.93 10.05 -1.35
N PHE A 105 15.37 8.84 -1.66
CA PHE A 105 15.71 7.80 -0.67
C PHE A 105 17.23 7.56 -0.56
N THR A 106 18.06 8.57 -0.83
CA THR A 106 19.52 8.49 -0.58
C THR A 106 19.84 8.58 0.91
N ILE A 107 21.03 8.13 1.34
CA ILE A 107 21.48 8.27 2.73
C ILE A 107 21.49 9.74 3.15
N SER A 108 21.91 10.65 2.27
CA SER A 108 21.90 12.09 2.54
C SER A 108 20.48 12.60 2.79
N SER A 109 19.53 12.19 1.94
CA SER A 109 18.10 12.52 2.10
C SER A 109 17.52 11.96 3.39
N LEU A 110 17.85 10.72 3.74
CA LEU A 110 17.37 10.09 4.98
C LEU A 110 17.92 10.79 6.23
N ASN A 111 19.16 11.29 6.19
CA ASN A 111 19.75 12.00 7.32
C ASN A 111 18.99 13.30 7.66
N THR A 112 18.39 13.98 6.68
CA THR A 112 17.57 15.18 6.96
C THR A 112 16.26 14.84 7.70
N LEU A 113 15.78 13.60 7.58
CA LEU A 113 14.54 13.13 8.21
C LEU A 113 14.74 12.71 9.68
N ILE A 114 15.98 12.47 10.13
CA ILE A 114 16.25 11.96 11.48
C ILE A 114 15.76 12.93 12.56
N ALA A 115 16.08 14.22 12.43
CA ALA A 115 15.67 15.23 13.40
C ALA A 115 14.13 15.35 13.53
N PRO A 116 13.35 15.56 12.45
CA PRO A 116 11.90 15.66 12.57
C PRO A 116 11.24 14.37 13.06
N ILE A 117 11.77 13.19 12.71
CA ILE A 117 11.28 11.91 13.27
C ILE A 117 11.52 11.87 14.78
N LYS A 118 12.73 12.24 15.23
CA LYS A 118 13.08 12.26 16.65
C LYS A 118 12.16 13.18 17.44
N ASP A 119 11.88 14.37 16.92
CA ASP A 119 11.00 15.33 17.58
C ASP A 119 9.59 14.75 17.76
N ILE A 120 9.02 14.18 16.69
CA ILE A 120 7.68 13.55 16.74
C ILE A 120 7.63 12.38 17.74
N VAL A 121 8.65 11.52 17.74
CA VAL A 121 8.71 10.38 18.67
C VAL A 121 8.87 10.86 20.12
N THR A 122 9.65 11.91 20.34
CA THR A 122 9.86 12.51 21.66
C THR A 122 8.56 13.14 22.17
N ASP A 123 7.85 13.90 21.33
CA ASP A 123 6.55 14.46 21.66
C ASP A 123 5.51 13.39 21.95
N PHE A 124 5.46 12.34 21.13
CA PHE A 124 4.59 11.19 21.38
C PHE A 124 4.90 10.54 22.73
N SER A 125 6.18 10.32 23.04
CA SER A 125 6.59 9.73 24.32
C SER A 125 6.22 10.62 25.51
N HIS A 126 6.37 11.94 25.41
CA HIS A 126 6.02 12.86 26.50
C HIS A 126 4.51 12.97 26.73
N ASN A 127 3.71 12.93 25.66
CA ASN A 127 2.26 13.03 25.73
C ASN A 127 1.59 11.68 26.03
N THR A 128 2.33 10.57 25.96
CA THR A 128 1.85 9.24 26.32
C THR A 128 1.86 9.08 27.82
N VAL A 129 0.69 9.23 28.44
CA VAL A 129 0.48 8.94 29.86
C VAL A 129 0.42 7.43 30.07
N LEU A 130 1.28 6.91 30.95
CA LEU A 130 1.26 5.52 31.41
C LEU A 130 0.59 5.48 32.78
N ASP A 131 -0.74 5.54 32.80
CA ASP A 131 -1.58 5.56 34.00
C ASP A 131 -2.06 4.16 34.43
N GLY A 132 -1.59 3.11 33.75
CA GLY A 132 -1.99 1.72 34.01
C GLY A 132 -3.33 1.32 33.36
N HIS A 133 -3.94 2.18 32.54
CA HIS A 133 -5.13 1.82 31.78
C HIS A 133 -4.81 1.03 30.50
N GLN A 134 -5.79 0.25 30.03
CA GLN A 134 -5.69 -0.43 28.73
C GLN A 134 -5.68 0.59 27.60
N ARG A 135 -4.78 0.39 26.64
CA ARG A 135 -4.58 1.29 25.50
C ARG A 135 -4.53 0.51 24.20
N ASP A 136 -5.07 1.13 23.15
CA ASP A 136 -5.02 0.60 21.80
C ASP A 136 -3.69 0.99 21.13
N ILE A 137 -2.68 0.14 21.30
CA ILE A 137 -1.34 0.34 20.71
C ILE A 137 -1.40 0.42 19.18
N PHE A 138 -2.33 -0.30 18.55
CA PHE A 138 -2.48 -0.25 17.11
C PHE A 138 -2.87 1.16 16.65
N LYS A 139 -3.86 1.76 17.32
CA LYS A 139 -4.26 3.14 17.05
C LYS A 139 -3.11 4.12 17.27
N ASP A 140 -2.37 3.97 18.37
CA ASP A 140 -1.24 4.87 18.66
C ASP A 140 -0.12 4.79 17.64
N MET A 141 0.26 3.57 17.24
CA MET A 141 1.32 3.36 16.26
C MET A 141 0.88 3.82 14.87
N LEU A 142 -0.40 3.66 14.54
CA LEU A 142 -0.96 4.20 13.31
C LEU A 142 -0.88 5.74 13.30
N ASP A 143 -1.33 6.39 14.37
CA ASP A 143 -1.30 7.86 14.50
C ASP A 143 0.14 8.39 14.48
N LEU A 144 1.06 7.76 15.23
CA LEU A 144 2.49 8.11 15.24
C LEU A 144 3.12 7.96 13.85
N SER A 145 2.88 6.84 13.19
CA SER A 145 3.47 6.57 11.87
C SER A 145 2.90 7.48 10.78
N MET A 146 1.62 7.82 10.86
CA MET A 146 1.00 8.81 9.97
C MET A 146 1.59 10.20 10.20
N ASN A 147 1.82 10.60 11.45
CA ASN A 147 2.49 11.86 11.77
C ASN A 147 3.91 11.92 11.22
N ILE A 148 4.69 10.84 11.41
CA ILE A 148 6.03 10.71 10.83
C ILE A 148 5.96 10.83 9.31
N ALA A 149 5.13 10.03 8.65
CA ALA A 149 5.01 10.01 7.19
C ALA A 149 4.63 11.39 6.65
N LEU A 150 3.63 12.04 7.22
CA LEU A 150 3.17 13.37 6.82
C LEU A 150 4.28 14.42 6.99
N LYS A 151 5.01 14.40 8.12
CA LYS A 151 6.13 15.32 8.34
C LYS A 151 7.29 15.05 7.39
N THR A 152 7.65 13.79 7.15
CA THR A 152 8.78 13.44 6.27
C THR A 152 8.48 13.66 4.79
N LEU A 153 7.23 13.41 4.38
CA LEU A 153 6.80 13.63 3.00
C LEU A 153 6.61 15.12 2.71
N PHE A 154 6.03 15.89 3.63
CA PHE A 154 5.54 17.25 3.33
C PHE A 154 6.13 18.37 4.20
N GLY A 155 6.96 18.03 5.19
CA GLY A 155 7.54 19.00 6.10
C GLY A 155 6.51 19.63 7.06
N GLN A 156 6.67 20.92 7.34
CA GLN A 156 5.91 21.66 8.38
C GLN A 156 4.46 22.00 7.98
N SER A 157 4.02 21.69 6.75
CA SER A 157 2.84 22.31 6.12
C SER A 157 1.47 21.67 6.44
N SER A 158 1.39 20.61 7.26
CA SER A 158 0.08 20.00 7.59
C SER A 158 -0.41 20.42 8.98
N SER A 159 -1.54 21.14 9.04
CA SER A 159 -2.29 21.34 10.27
C SER A 159 -2.82 19.99 10.78
N ASP A 160 -2.98 19.81 12.09
CA ASP A 160 -3.44 18.51 12.65
C ASP A 160 -4.80 18.06 12.07
N ILE A 161 -5.63 19.01 11.63
CA ILE A 161 -6.94 18.78 11.01
C ILE A 161 -6.81 18.15 9.60
N SER A 162 -5.78 18.50 8.82
CA SER A 162 -5.54 17.86 7.51
C SER A 162 -5.03 16.43 7.66
N ARG A 163 -4.27 16.12 8.71
CA ARG A 163 -3.72 14.77 8.93
C ARG A 163 -4.79 13.72 9.19
N TYR A 164 -5.70 14.02 10.11
CA TYR A 164 -6.79 13.11 10.48
C TYR A 164 -7.75 12.87 9.30
N SER A 165 -8.10 13.94 8.58
CA SER A 165 -8.99 13.84 7.43
C SER A 165 -8.38 13.05 6.25
N VAL A 166 -7.08 13.22 5.98
CA VAL A 166 -6.36 12.41 4.97
C VAL A 166 -6.34 10.93 5.35
N SER A 167 -6.03 10.61 6.60
CA SER A 167 -5.96 9.22 7.09
C SER A 167 -7.30 8.51 6.94
N ILE A 168 -8.39 9.15 7.39
CA ILE A 168 -9.76 8.61 7.28
C ILE A 168 -10.23 8.50 5.84
N ALA A 169 -9.97 9.51 5.01
CA ALA A 169 -10.40 9.46 3.62
C ALA A 169 -9.66 8.34 2.87
N LEU A 170 -8.38 8.12 3.17
CA LEU A 170 -7.58 7.06 2.55
C LEU A 170 -7.98 5.67 3.04
N GLU A 171 -8.27 5.50 4.33
CA GLU A 171 -8.81 4.25 4.87
C GLU A 171 -10.14 3.91 4.21
N ASN A 172 -11.11 4.83 4.21
CA ASN A 172 -12.42 4.63 3.59
C ASN A 172 -12.32 4.36 2.08
N ALA A 173 -11.40 5.02 1.38
CA ALA A 173 -11.21 4.82 -0.04
C ALA A 173 -10.53 3.47 -0.34
N SER A 174 -9.57 3.06 0.50
CA SER A 174 -8.90 1.75 0.42
C SER A 174 -9.88 0.61 0.64
N ASP A 175 -10.81 0.76 1.58
CA ASP A 175 -11.89 -0.18 1.88
C ASP A 175 -12.71 -0.56 0.64
N TYR A 176 -13.00 0.42 -0.22
CA TYR A 176 -13.72 0.19 -1.47
C TYR A 176 -12.88 -0.64 -2.45
N VAL A 177 -11.59 -0.32 -2.59
CA VAL A 177 -10.69 -1.05 -3.48
C VAL A 177 -10.47 -2.48 -3.00
N ILE A 178 -10.28 -2.70 -1.69
CA ILE A 178 -10.13 -4.05 -1.09
C ILE A 178 -11.38 -4.89 -1.37
N LYS A 179 -12.58 -4.33 -1.15
CA LYS A 179 -13.85 -5.03 -1.47
C LYS A 179 -13.96 -5.40 -2.95
N ARG A 180 -13.40 -4.59 -3.85
CA ARG A 180 -13.35 -4.90 -5.29
C ARG A 180 -12.30 -5.96 -5.64
N LEU A 181 -11.15 -5.96 -4.98
CA LEU A 181 -10.12 -6.99 -5.12
C LEU A 181 -10.66 -8.36 -4.69
N GLU A 182 -11.48 -8.40 -3.64
CA GLU A 182 -12.09 -9.62 -3.09
C GLU A 182 -13.42 -10.02 -3.76
N ALA A 183 -13.93 -9.19 -4.68
CA ALA A 183 -15.20 -9.43 -5.35
C ALA A 183 -15.05 -10.51 -6.42
N ILE A 184 -15.92 -11.53 -6.34
CA ILE A 184 -16.00 -12.59 -7.36
C ILE A 184 -16.48 -12.02 -8.70
N ILE A 185 -17.43 -11.08 -8.65
CA ILE A 185 -17.95 -10.38 -9.82
C ILE A 185 -17.64 -8.89 -9.66
N LYS A 186 -16.78 -8.38 -10.55
CA LYS A 186 -16.35 -6.99 -10.56
C LYS A 186 -17.30 -6.18 -11.42
N LEU A 187 -18.10 -5.31 -10.80
CA LEU A 187 -18.92 -4.35 -11.54
C LEU A 187 -18.02 -3.26 -12.17
N PRO A 188 -18.31 -2.81 -13.40
CA PRO A 188 -17.61 -1.67 -14.00
C PRO A 188 -17.63 -0.45 -13.07
N PRO A 189 -16.49 0.26 -12.92
CA PRO A 189 -16.37 1.38 -11.97
C PRO A 189 -17.26 2.59 -12.30
N HIS A 190 -17.77 2.66 -13.54
CA HIS A 190 -18.70 3.70 -13.97
C HIS A 190 -20.11 3.54 -13.41
N ILE A 191 -20.49 2.34 -12.94
CA ILE A 191 -21.82 2.08 -12.37
C ILE A 191 -21.95 2.80 -11.01
N PRO A 192 -22.94 3.68 -10.83
CA PRO A 192 -23.09 4.51 -9.64
C PRO A 192 -23.74 3.71 -8.48
N THR A 193 -23.00 2.76 -7.92
CA THR A 193 -23.39 2.11 -6.67
C THR A 193 -23.19 3.05 -5.47
N PHE A 194 -23.89 2.83 -4.36
CA PHE A 194 -23.66 3.61 -3.13
C PHE A 194 -22.20 3.58 -2.69
N SER A 195 -21.55 2.42 -2.76
CA SER A 195 -20.13 2.25 -2.44
C SER A 195 -19.23 3.03 -3.40
N ALA A 196 -19.53 3.03 -4.71
CA ALA A 196 -18.77 3.79 -5.70
C ALA A 196 -18.94 5.31 -5.51
N LEU A 197 -20.13 5.78 -5.16
CA LEU A 197 -20.38 7.20 -4.86
C LEU A 197 -19.66 7.64 -3.58
N LYS A 198 -19.73 6.82 -2.51
CA LYS A 198 -18.96 7.08 -1.28
C LYS A 198 -17.46 7.15 -1.59
N PHE A 199 -16.94 6.17 -2.33
CA PHE A 199 -15.54 6.16 -2.75
C PHE A 199 -15.13 7.42 -3.51
N ARG A 200 -15.91 7.83 -4.52
CA ARG A 200 -15.61 9.06 -5.29
C ARG A 200 -15.57 10.31 -4.41
N LYS A 201 -16.45 10.40 -3.41
CA LYS A 201 -16.43 11.49 -2.42
C LYS A 201 -15.14 11.47 -1.61
N GLU A 202 -14.76 10.35 -1.01
CA GLU A 202 -13.53 10.24 -0.21
C GLU A 202 -12.27 10.49 -1.06
N LYS A 203 -12.23 9.95 -2.28
CA LYS A 203 -11.17 10.21 -3.25
C LYS A 203 -11.04 11.71 -3.57
N SER A 204 -12.16 12.42 -3.74
CA SER A 204 -12.12 13.87 -3.99
C SER A 204 -11.58 14.68 -2.79
N VAL A 205 -11.76 14.19 -1.57
CA VAL A 205 -11.17 14.80 -0.37
C VAL A 205 -9.66 14.59 -0.37
N LEU A 206 -9.20 13.37 -0.66
CA LEU A 206 -7.78 13.05 -0.77
C LEU A 206 -7.09 13.89 -1.85
N ASP A 207 -7.66 13.94 -3.05
CA ASP A 207 -7.08 14.69 -4.16
C ASP A 207 -6.96 16.18 -3.82
N ARG A 208 -7.98 16.75 -3.18
CA ARG A 208 -7.94 18.15 -2.73
C ARG A 208 -6.83 18.39 -1.72
N GLN A 209 -6.69 17.50 -0.73
CA GLN A 209 -5.67 17.63 0.31
C GLN A 209 -4.25 17.49 -0.27
N VAL A 210 -4.03 16.53 -1.17
CA VAL A 210 -2.74 16.36 -1.85
C VAL A 210 -2.39 17.61 -2.68
N ILE A 211 -3.35 18.14 -3.44
CA ILE A 211 -3.13 19.37 -4.23
C ILE A 211 -2.85 20.58 -3.32
N GLU A 212 -3.57 20.71 -2.20
CA GLU A 212 -3.35 21.78 -1.22
C GLU A 212 -1.94 21.70 -0.62
N ILE A 213 -1.48 20.49 -0.30
CA ILE A 213 -0.13 20.26 0.19
C ILE A 213 0.93 20.65 -0.86
N ILE A 214 0.76 20.26 -2.12
CA ILE A 214 1.67 20.65 -3.21
C ILE A 214 1.74 22.17 -3.35
N LYS A 215 0.59 22.87 -3.34
CA LYS A 215 0.54 24.34 -3.46
C LYS A 215 1.18 25.07 -2.28
N ASN A 216 0.93 24.60 -1.05
CA ASN A 216 1.48 25.22 0.14
C ASN A 216 3.00 25.02 0.24
N HIS A 217 3.49 23.93 -0.33
CA HIS A 217 4.91 23.61 -0.40
C HIS A 217 5.70 24.59 -1.28
N ASP A 218 5.20 24.90 -2.49
CA ASP A 218 5.81 25.90 -3.39
C ASP A 218 5.95 27.28 -2.74
N SER A 219 5.07 27.60 -1.79
CA SER A 219 5.01 28.91 -1.14
C SER A 219 5.97 29.04 0.07
N HIS A 220 6.36 27.92 0.70
CA HIS A 220 7.10 27.93 1.97
C HIS A 220 8.48 27.27 1.92
N GLY A 221 8.93 26.78 0.75
CA GLY A 221 10.31 26.36 0.52
C GLY A 221 10.77 25.24 1.46
N GLY A 222 10.01 24.15 1.52
CA GLY A 222 10.30 22.98 2.35
C GLY A 222 11.48 22.15 1.84
N LYS A 223 12.70 22.70 1.89
CA LYS A 223 13.92 22.11 1.29
C LYS A 223 14.29 20.70 1.79
N ASP A 224 13.76 20.27 2.94
CA ASP A 224 14.19 19.05 3.64
C ASP A 224 13.09 17.97 3.72
N CYS A 225 12.14 17.90 2.77
CA CYS A 225 11.16 16.82 2.72
C CYS A 225 11.21 16.00 1.42
N LEU A 226 10.69 14.76 1.47
CA LEU A 226 10.72 13.84 0.33
C LEU A 226 9.95 14.38 -0.87
N LEU A 227 8.85 15.13 -0.66
CA LEU A 227 8.13 15.79 -1.75
C LEU A 227 9.05 16.72 -2.55
N ASN A 228 9.85 17.53 -1.86
CA ASN A 228 10.77 18.48 -2.47
C ASN A 228 11.76 17.76 -3.41
N MET A 229 12.27 16.61 -2.98
CA MET A 229 13.21 15.78 -3.76
C MET A 229 12.53 15.08 -4.96
N ILE A 230 11.23 14.80 -4.88
CA ILE A 230 10.44 14.24 -5.98
C ILE A 230 10.13 15.34 -7.01
N LEU A 231 9.74 16.54 -6.55
CA LEU A 231 9.43 17.69 -7.41
C LEU A 231 10.63 18.17 -8.23
N GLU A 232 11.86 17.95 -7.76
CA GLU A 232 13.07 18.30 -8.52
C GLU A 232 13.21 17.51 -9.83
N ASN A 233 12.62 16.31 -9.92
CA ASN A 233 12.80 15.40 -11.06
C ASN A 233 11.48 15.07 -11.78
N GLU A 234 10.34 15.57 -11.30
CA GLU A 234 9.05 15.37 -11.94
C GLU A 234 8.26 16.68 -12.01
N THR A 235 7.80 17.03 -13.21
CA THR A 235 7.08 18.30 -13.47
C THR A 235 5.58 18.08 -13.68
N ASP A 236 5.17 16.85 -13.97
CA ASP A 236 3.76 16.52 -14.12
C ASP A 236 3.06 16.44 -12.76
N HIS A 237 2.14 17.36 -12.53
CA HIS A 237 1.38 17.46 -11.28
C HIS A 237 0.51 16.23 -11.02
N ASP A 238 0.02 15.56 -12.07
CA ASP A 238 -0.76 14.34 -11.92
C ASP A 238 0.14 13.18 -11.52
N GLU A 239 1.33 13.06 -12.10
CA GLU A 239 2.32 12.05 -11.67
C GLU A 239 2.74 12.28 -10.21
N ILE A 240 3.03 13.52 -9.81
CA ILE A 240 3.38 13.85 -8.42
C ILE A 240 2.26 13.44 -7.46
N LYS A 241 1.01 13.82 -7.76
CA LYS A 241 -0.16 13.49 -6.96
C LYS A 241 -0.32 11.96 -6.81
N ASP A 242 -0.19 11.23 -7.91
CA ASP A 242 -0.33 9.77 -7.92
C ASP A 242 0.80 9.07 -7.14
N GLN A 243 2.03 9.61 -7.18
CA GLN A 243 3.12 9.14 -6.32
C GLN A 243 2.87 9.42 -4.84
N LEU A 244 2.36 10.61 -4.50
CA LEU A 244 2.04 10.94 -3.12
C LEU A 244 0.95 10.02 -2.54
N LEU A 245 -0.12 9.79 -3.31
CA LEU A 245 -1.16 8.82 -2.94
C LEU A 245 -0.57 7.41 -2.78
N THR A 246 0.37 7.03 -3.65
CA THR A 246 1.10 5.76 -3.55
C THR A 246 1.91 5.66 -2.25
N PHE A 247 2.64 6.70 -1.85
CA PHE A 247 3.40 6.69 -0.60
C PHE A 247 2.48 6.61 0.62
N PHE A 248 1.42 7.42 0.65
CA PHE A 248 0.44 7.36 1.73
C PHE A 248 -0.21 5.99 1.87
N PHE A 249 -0.63 5.39 0.76
CA PHE A 249 -1.22 4.07 0.75
C PHE A 249 -0.26 3.01 1.31
N ASN A 250 1.03 3.09 0.98
CA ASN A 250 2.03 2.16 1.50
C ASN A 250 2.28 2.35 3.01
N VAL A 251 2.26 3.59 3.51
CA VAL A 251 2.37 3.86 4.96
C VAL A 251 1.19 3.23 5.69
N LEU A 252 -0.05 3.51 5.27
CA LEU A 252 -1.22 2.91 5.90
C LEU A 252 -1.21 1.40 5.79
N ARG A 253 -0.91 0.84 4.61
CA ARG A 253 -0.95 -0.61 4.42
C ARG A 253 0.08 -1.32 5.30
N ASN A 254 1.31 -0.80 5.40
CA ASN A 254 2.36 -1.42 6.22
C ASN A 254 2.07 -1.28 7.73
N ASN A 255 1.47 -0.18 8.17
CA ASN A 255 1.04 0.00 9.57
C ASN A 255 -0.23 -0.80 9.90
N CYS A 256 -1.14 -0.98 8.93
CA CYS A 256 -2.35 -1.80 9.05
C CYS A 256 -2.07 -3.31 8.98
N ILE A 257 -0.83 -3.75 8.74
CA ILE A 257 -0.45 -5.13 9.06
C ILE A 257 -0.35 -5.22 10.58
N ARG A 258 -1.51 -5.37 11.22
CA ARG A 258 -1.70 -5.74 12.63
C ARG A 258 -0.68 -6.80 13.08
N SER A 259 -0.29 -7.70 12.18
CA SER A 259 0.74 -8.73 12.38
C SER A 259 2.15 -8.21 12.71
N HIS A 260 2.63 -7.09 12.15
CA HIS A 260 4.03 -6.65 12.40
C HIS A 260 4.18 -6.04 13.80
N LEU A 261 3.18 -5.30 14.27
CA LEU A 261 3.18 -4.70 15.60
C LEU A 261 2.77 -5.70 16.69
N ASP A 262 1.82 -6.60 16.41
CA ASP A 262 1.50 -7.71 17.31
C ASP A 262 2.75 -8.56 17.58
N ILE A 263 3.59 -8.85 16.57
CA ILE A 263 4.83 -9.61 16.76
C ILE A 263 5.86 -8.85 17.62
N LEU A 264 5.95 -7.53 17.56
CA LEU A 264 6.94 -6.78 18.37
C LEU A 264 6.52 -6.64 19.83
N PHE A 265 5.23 -6.41 20.10
CA PHE A 265 4.74 -6.17 21.46
C PHE A 265 4.28 -7.44 22.19
N HIS A 266 3.89 -8.51 21.48
CA HIS A 266 3.51 -9.79 22.11
C HIS A 266 4.71 -10.60 22.61
N PHE A 267 5.93 -10.29 22.16
CA PHE A 267 7.18 -10.89 22.65
C PHE A 267 7.88 -10.06 23.75
N SER A 268 7.25 -8.98 24.20
CA SER A 268 7.80 -8.08 25.24
C SER A 268 7.09 -8.21 26.60
N LEU A 269 6.27 -9.25 26.79
CA LEU A 269 5.59 -9.59 28.05
C LEU A 269 5.86 -11.05 28.45
#